data_AF-A0A356X4F4-F1
#
_entry.id   AF-A0A356X4F4-F1
#
_cell.length_a   1.000
_cell.length_b   1.000
_cell.length_c   1.000
_cell.angle_alpha   90.00
_cell.angle_beta   90.00
_cell.angle_gamma   90.00
#
_symmetry.space_group_name_H-M   'P 1'
#
loop_
_entity.id
_entity.type
_entity.pdbx_description
1 polymer ?
#
loop_
_entity_poly.entity_id
_entity_poly.type
_entity_poly.pdbx_seq_one_letter_code
_entity_poly.pdbx_strand_id
1 'polypeptide(L)'
;MKRALKFLGVFLGAAAFVFAMVIGLNYSGFKTLFENEAGMAEGSQYIENTYSLAGLADFVGEHPEWVSITSYNVNDPDSGIFYQENTPRALGATTNLFLLMEYVRQVEEGQLNPEEEISLQEIEKYALPEISENNHKKLIDTFEDGTAPLDEVVNAMLQNSDLVSADYLWFRLGEDNMRALMDTLAMPESAFPIPFSGMYMRINPSLNDTSDLKVIPFSTFADQAIQSARRLKDDPDFNEQVKEQFEEDRLSLTFMQER
;
A
#
# COMPACT_ATOMS: atom_id res chain seq x y z
N MET A 1 24.68 26.63 -43.36
CA MET A 1 24.53 27.44 -42.13
C MET A 1 23.13 28.01 -41.91
N LYS A 2 22.57 28.90 -42.75
CA LYS A 2 21.24 29.53 -42.52
C LYS A 2 20.06 28.55 -42.33
N ARG A 3 20.03 27.43 -43.08
CA ARG A 3 18.97 26.42 -42.95
C ARG A 3 19.08 25.60 -41.65
N ALA A 4 20.30 25.26 -41.24
CA ALA A 4 20.55 24.58 -39.97
C ALA A 4 20.18 25.46 -38.76
N LEU A 5 20.47 26.76 -38.82
CA LEU A 5 20.09 27.71 -37.76
C LEU A 5 18.57 27.89 -37.65
N LYS A 6 17.85 27.91 -38.79
CA LYS A 6 16.38 27.93 -38.79
C LYS A 6 15.80 26.64 -38.24
N PHE A 7 16.34 25.49 -38.63
CA PHE A 7 15.91 24.20 -38.09
C PHE A 7 16.12 24.13 -36.58
N LEU A 8 17.31 24.52 -36.10
CA LEU A 8 17.62 24.57 -34.67
C LEU A 8 16.67 25.53 -33.92
N GLY A 9 16.37 26.70 -34.49
CA GLY A 9 15.44 27.66 -33.89
C GLY A 9 14.01 27.13 -33.78
N VAL A 10 13.51 26.47 -34.84
CA VAL A 10 12.18 25.84 -34.82
C VAL A 10 12.14 24.67 -33.82
N PHE A 11 13.20 23.86 -33.79
CA PHE A 11 13.31 22.74 -32.86
C PHE A 11 13.32 23.22 -31.40
N LEU A 12 14.17 24.20 -31.06
CA LEU A 12 14.24 24.76 -29.72
C LEU A 12 12.93 25.46 -29.32
N GLY A 13 12.28 26.17 -30.24
CA GLY A 13 10.99 26.79 -30.00
C GLY A 13 9.88 25.77 -29.72
N ALA A 14 9.83 24.70 -30.51
CA ALA A 14 8.88 23.60 -30.29
C ALA A 14 9.17 22.86 -28.97
N ALA A 15 10.44 22.57 -28.68
CA ALA A 15 10.83 21.95 -27.43
C ALA A 15 10.44 22.82 -26.22
N ALA A 16 10.75 24.12 -26.25
CA ALA A 16 10.39 25.05 -25.18
C ALA A 16 8.87 25.14 -24.97
N PHE A 17 8.09 25.13 -26.05
CA PHE A 17 6.63 25.12 -25.97
C PHE A 17 6.09 23.83 -25.35
N VAL A 18 6.62 22.67 -25.76
CA VAL A 18 6.25 21.38 -25.18
C VAL A 18 6.62 21.34 -23.70
N PHE A 19 7.84 21.73 -23.33
CA PHE A 19 8.27 21.80 -21.93
C PHE A 19 7.39 22.76 -21.12
N ALA A 20 7.06 23.94 -21.66
CA ALA A 20 6.19 24.90 -20.98
C ALA A 20 4.76 24.36 -20.78
N MET A 21 4.20 23.61 -21.75
CA MET A 21 2.90 22.96 -21.57
C MET A 21 2.95 21.82 -20.57
N VAL A 22 3.94 20.92 -20.68
CA VAL A 22 4.07 19.76 -19.80
C VAL A 22 4.33 20.19 -18.36
N ILE A 23 5.27 21.12 -18.15
CA ILE A 23 5.60 21.66 -16.83
C ILE A 23 4.50 22.57 -16.33
N GLY A 24 3.88 23.40 -17.18
CA GLY A 24 2.83 24.33 -16.76
C GLY A 24 1.54 23.61 -16.34
N LEU A 25 1.12 22.60 -17.10
CA LEU A 25 -0.10 21.82 -16.79
C LEU A 25 0.10 20.86 -15.61
N ASN A 26 1.32 20.37 -15.38
CA ASN A 26 1.65 19.48 -14.26
C ASN A 26 2.64 20.13 -13.28
N TYR A 27 2.50 21.44 -13.04
CA TYR A 27 3.49 22.19 -12.27
C TYR A 27 3.64 21.68 -10.84
N SER A 28 2.54 21.24 -10.22
CA SER A 28 2.56 20.58 -8.91
C SER A 28 3.42 19.32 -8.94
N GLY A 29 3.14 18.37 -9.85
CA GLY A 29 3.92 17.14 -9.98
C GLY A 29 5.39 17.38 -10.34
N PHE A 30 5.67 18.38 -11.19
CA PHE A 30 7.05 18.79 -11.50
C PHE A 30 7.76 19.35 -10.26
N LYS A 31 7.09 20.21 -9.48
CA LYS A 31 7.63 20.76 -8.24
C LYS A 31 7.89 19.65 -7.21
N THR A 32 6.95 18.72 -7.06
CA THR A 32 7.08 17.54 -6.19
C THR A 32 8.28 16.67 -6.60
N LEU A 33 8.51 16.44 -7.90
CA LEU A 33 9.67 15.69 -8.39
C LEU A 33 11.00 16.32 -7.94
N PHE A 34 11.13 17.64 -8.06
CA PHE A 34 12.35 18.36 -7.65
C PHE A 34 12.47 18.52 -6.14
N GLU A 35 11.36 18.70 -5.43
CA GLU A 35 11.34 18.70 -3.96
C GLU A 35 11.74 17.31 -3.41
N ASN A 36 11.47 16.25 -4.16
CA ASN A 36 11.80 14.87 -3.81
C ASN A 36 13.12 14.36 -4.41
N GLU A 37 13.90 15.17 -5.13
CA GLU A 37 15.12 14.71 -5.83
C GLU A 37 16.09 14.00 -4.87
N ALA A 38 16.28 14.55 -3.66
CA ALA A 38 17.12 13.95 -2.63
C ALA A 38 16.59 12.59 -2.15
N GLY A 39 15.27 12.45 -2.00
CA GLY A 39 14.62 11.18 -1.64
C GLY A 39 14.63 10.15 -2.78
N MET A 40 14.56 10.60 -4.04
CA MET A 40 14.69 9.73 -5.21
C MET A 40 16.13 9.26 -5.43
N ALA A 41 17.12 10.02 -4.96
CA ALA A 41 18.53 9.65 -4.98
C ALA A 41 18.96 8.85 -3.73
N GLU A 42 18.21 8.93 -2.62
CA GLU A 42 18.41 8.10 -1.43
C GLU A 42 18.31 6.62 -1.82
N GLY A 43 19.22 5.79 -1.33
CA GLY A 43 19.25 4.37 -1.73
C GLY A 43 20.09 4.06 -2.96
N SER A 44 20.24 4.98 -3.92
CA SER A 44 20.88 4.72 -5.22
C SER A 44 22.34 4.26 -5.13
N GLN A 45 23.08 4.78 -4.15
CA GLN A 45 24.46 4.38 -3.86
C GLN A 45 24.59 2.94 -3.33
N TYR A 46 23.53 2.37 -2.78
CA TYR A 46 23.52 1.01 -2.24
C TYR A 46 23.08 -0.03 -3.27
N ILE A 47 22.42 0.38 -4.35
CA ILE A 47 21.95 -0.51 -5.42
C ILE A 47 23.11 -1.37 -5.95
N GLU A 48 24.25 -0.74 -6.25
CA GLU A 48 25.42 -1.46 -6.77
C GLU A 48 26.00 -2.45 -5.75
N ASN A 49 25.99 -2.10 -4.46
CA ASN A 49 26.52 -2.94 -3.38
C ASN A 49 25.65 -4.17 -3.15
N THR A 50 24.32 -4.07 -3.30
CA THR A 50 23.41 -5.21 -3.10
C THR A 50 23.46 -6.27 -4.20
N TYR A 51 24.14 -6.03 -5.33
CA TYR A 51 24.24 -7.03 -6.42
C TYR A 51 25.17 -8.21 -6.13
N SER A 52 25.94 -8.15 -5.04
CA SER A 52 26.76 -9.28 -4.58
C SER A 52 26.40 -9.66 -3.16
N LEU A 53 26.57 -10.93 -2.81
CA LEU A 53 26.34 -11.39 -1.43
C LEU A 53 27.24 -10.64 -0.42
N ALA A 54 28.46 -10.31 -0.82
CA ALA A 54 29.39 -9.55 0.01
C ALA A 54 28.87 -8.12 0.26
N GLY A 55 28.50 -7.39 -0.80
CA GLY A 55 28.00 -6.03 -0.64
C GLY A 55 26.60 -5.97 -0.01
N LEU A 56 25.77 -7.02 -0.14
CA LEU A 56 24.55 -7.16 0.67
C LEU A 56 24.89 -7.33 2.15
N ALA A 57 25.88 -8.17 2.49
CA ALA A 57 26.32 -8.33 3.87
C ALA A 57 26.91 -7.04 4.46
N ASP A 58 27.70 -6.30 3.66
CA ASP A 58 28.23 -4.99 4.05
C ASP A 58 27.09 -3.98 4.29
N PHE A 59 26.11 -3.90 3.39
CA PHE A 59 24.92 -3.06 3.56
C PHE A 59 24.14 -3.40 4.85
N VAL A 60 23.92 -4.69 5.12
CA VAL A 60 23.25 -5.14 6.35
C VAL A 60 24.05 -4.78 7.61
N GLY A 61 25.39 -4.80 7.53
CA GLY A 61 26.28 -4.39 8.61
C GLY A 61 26.34 -2.87 8.82
N GLU A 62 26.24 -2.09 7.75
CA GLU A 62 26.21 -0.62 7.78
C GLU A 62 24.85 -0.06 8.23
N HIS A 63 23.76 -0.77 7.91
CA HIS A 63 22.38 -0.39 8.20
C HIS A 63 21.60 -1.45 9.00
N PRO A 64 22.07 -1.81 10.20
CA PRO A 64 21.37 -2.77 11.05
C PRO A 64 19.93 -2.29 11.34
N GLU A 65 19.70 -1.00 11.47
CA GLU A 65 18.39 -0.42 11.77
C GLU A 65 17.35 -0.60 10.67
N TRP A 66 17.69 -1.13 9.49
CA TRP A 66 16.76 -1.36 8.38
C TRP A 66 16.47 -2.83 8.10
N VAL A 67 17.28 -3.75 8.61
CA VAL A 67 17.23 -5.16 8.19
C VAL A 67 17.03 -6.09 9.38
N SER A 68 16.10 -7.04 9.20
CA SER A 68 15.95 -8.23 10.04
C SER A 68 15.89 -9.46 9.12
N ILE A 69 16.55 -10.55 9.51
CA ILE A 69 16.61 -11.79 8.74
C ILE A 69 16.29 -12.95 9.68
N THR A 70 15.30 -13.75 9.27
CA THR A 70 14.99 -15.04 9.89
C THR A 70 14.89 -16.08 8.79
N SER A 71 15.77 -17.09 8.82
CA SER A 71 15.74 -18.21 7.89
C SER A 71 16.16 -19.47 8.64
N TYR A 72 15.27 -20.44 8.75
CA TYR A 72 15.54 -21.67 9.50
C TYR A 72 14.81 -22.85 8.86
N ASN A 73 15.29 -24.05 9.18
CA ASN A 73 14.58 -25.27 8.84
C ASN A 73 13.49 -25.51 9.88
N VAL A 74 12.23 -25.63 9.47
CA VAL A 74 11.11 -25.84 10.40
C VAL A 74 11.26 -27.16 11.19
N ASN A 75 11.96 -28.15 10.65
CA ASN A 75 12.26 -29.42 11.33
C ASN A 75 13.53 -29.38 12.20
N ASP A 76 14.34 -28.34 12.06
CA ASP A 76 15.57 -28.11 12.83
C ASP A 76 15.75 -26.60 13.06
N PRO A 77 14.92 -26.00 13.94
CA PRO A 77 14.82 -24.55 14.07
C PRO A 77 16.08 -23.90 14.64
N ASP A 78 16.90 -24.66 15.38
CA ASP A 78 18.15 -24.16 15.94
C ASP A 78 19.24 -23.99 14.86
N SER A 79 19.08 -24.65 13.70
CA SER A 79 19.98 -24.55 12.55
C SER A 79 19.56 -23.44 11.58
N GLY A 80 19.43 -22.21 12.08
CA GLY A 80 18.96 -21.05 11.33
C GLY A 80 19.89 -19.83 11.33
N ILE A 81 19.57 -18.87 10.48
CA ILE A 81 20.08 -17.50 10.48
C ILE A 81 19.04 -16.64 11.19
N PHE A 82 19.46 -16.03 12.29
CA PHE A 82 18.66 -15.12 13.10
C PHE A 82 19.45 -13.82 13.27
N TYR A 83 18.95 -12.75 12.68
CA TYR A 83 19.54 -11.43 12.75
C TYR A 83 18.45 -10.40 12.99
N GLN A 84 18.43 -9.80 14.18
CA GLN A 84 17.41 -8.83 14.58
C GLN A 84 15.98 -9.37 14.41
N GLU A 85 15.81 -10.66 14.63
CA GLU A 85 14.56 -11.41 14.46
C GLU A 85 13.44 -10.92 15.39
N ASN A 86 13.81 -10.29 16.50
CA ASN A 86 12.89 -9.72 17.48
C ASN A 86 12.66 -8.20 17.31
N THR A 87 13.29 -7.57 16.31
CA THR A 87 13.07 -6.14 16.02
C THR A 87 11.79 -5.98 15.20
N PRO A 88 10.77 -5.25 15.69
CA PRO A 88 9.55 -5.02 14.91
C PRO A 88 9.84 -4.26 13.61
N ARG A 89 9.24 -4.72 12.51
CA ARG A 89 9.35 -4.11 11.17
C ARG A 89 7.96 -3.87 10.60
N ALA A 90 7.84 -2.87 9.72
CA ALA A 90 6.61 -2.65 8.98
C ALA A 90 6.30 -3.88 8.10
N LEU A 91 5.10 -4.43 8.26
CA LEU A 91 4.68 -5.64 7.54
C LEU A 91 4.17 -5.33 6.13
N GLY A 92 3.67 -4.11 5.87
CA GLY A 92 3.06 -3.76 4.59
C GLY A 92 1.98 -4.78 4.19
N ALA A 93 1.95 -5.19 2.92
CA ALA A 93 0.99 -6.17 2.42
C ALA A 93 1.18 -7.60 2.97
N THR A 94 2.26 -7.90 3.72
CA THR A 94 2.43 -9.24 4.33
C THR A 94 1.41 -9.50 5.44
N THR A 95 0.77 -8.46 5.98
CA THR A 95 -0.38 -8.59 6.91
C THR A 95 -1.56 -9.33 6.28
N ASN A 96 -1.66 -9.37 4.94
CA ASN A 96 -2.69 -10.11 4.21
C ASN A 96 -2.61 -11.63 4.45
N LEU A 97 -1.50 -12.13 4.99
CA LEU A 97 -1.41 -13.53 5.44
C LEU A 97 -2.35 -13.81 6.62
N PHE A 98 -2.61 -12.84 7.51
CA PHE A 98 -3.61 -12.99 8.57
C PHE A 98 -5.02 -13.05 8.02
N LEU A 99 -5.33 -12.24 6.99
CA LEU A 99 -6.60 -12.32 6.28
C LEU A 99 -6.78 -13.68 5.60
N LEU A 100 -5.74 -14.19 4.95
CA LEU A 100 -5.78 -15.52 4.33
C LEU A 100 -5.99 -16.65 5.36
N MET A 101 -5.28 -16.59 6.49
CA MET A 101 -5.44 -17.58 7.57
C MET A 101 -6.89 -17.63 8.08
N GLU A 102 -7.48 -16.46 8.34
CA GLU A 102 -8.86 -16.39 8.81
C GLU A 102 -9.88 -16.77 7.73
N TYR A 103 -9.62 -16.41 6.47
CA TYR A 103 -10.43 -16.83 5.33
C TYR A 103 -10.48 -18.36 5.20
N VAL A 104 -9.33 -19.03 5.18
CA VAL A 104 -9.26 -20.50 5.07
C VAL A 104 -9.98 -21.16 6.24
N ARG A 105 -9.78 -20.66 7.46
CA ARG A 105 -10.49 -21.17 8.65
C ARG A 105 -12.01 -21.09 8.49
N GLN A 106 -12.54 -19.94 8.07
CA GLN A 106 -13.97 -19.76 7.88
C GLN A 106 -14.54 -20.60 6.73
N VAL A 107 -13.77 -20.84 5.66
CA VAL A 107 -14.15 -21.76 4.58
C VAL A 107 -14.20 -23.21 5.07
N GLU A 108 -13.18 -23.67 5.80
CA GLU A 108 -13.13 -25.03 6.35
C GLU A 108 -14.27 -25.31 7.35
N GLU A 109 -14.69 -24.28 8.09
CA GLU A 109 -15.83 -24.35 9.00
C GLU A 109 -17.20 -24.17 8.31
N GLY A 110 -17.21 -23.93 6.99
CA GLY A 110 -18.43 -23.73 6.20
C GLY A 110 -19.15 -22.40 6.48
N GLN A 111 -18.45 -21.43 7.09
CA GLN A 111 -18.98 -20.08 7.34
C GLN A 111 -18.93 -19.20 6.08
N LEU A 112 -17.92 -19.43 5.23
CA LEU A 112 -17.76 -18.77 3.94
C LEU A 112 -17.82 -19.80 2.80
N ASN A 113 -18.42 -19.39 1.68
CA ASN A 113 -18.40 -20.16 0.45
C ASN A 113 -17.41 -19.52 -0.54
N PRO A 114 -16.33 -20.21 -0.96
CA PRO A 114 -15.37 -19.66 -1.92
C PRO A 114 -16.00 -19.31 -3.27
N GLU A 115 -17.05 -20.03 -3.67
CA GLU A 115 -17.80 -19.83 -4.91
C GLU A 115 -18.93 -18.79 -4.78
N GLU A 116 -18.99 -18.05 -3.67
CA GLU A 116 -19.95 -16.95 -3.51
C GLU A 116 -19.62 -15.82 -4.49
N GLU A 117 -20.56 -15.49 -5.37
CA GLU A 117 -20.43 -14.37 -6.30
C GLU A 117 -20.53 -13.03 -5.56
N ILE A 118 -19.43 -12.27 -5.55
CA ILE A 118 -19.32 -10.97 -4.92
C ILE A 118 -19.43 -9.88 -5.98
N SER A 119 -20.31 -8.89 -5.74
CA SER A 119 -20.39 -7.70 -6.58
C SER A 119 -19.12 -6.86 -6.48
N LEU A 120 -18.49 -6.56 -7.63
CA LEU A 120 -17.32 -5.68 -7.67
C LEU A 120 -17.66 -4.26 -7.18
N GLN A 121 -18.90 -3.80 -7.36
CA GLN A 121 -19.36 -2.51 -6.83
C GLN A 121 -19.34 -2.45 -5.30
N GLU A 122 -19.53 -3.59 -4.61
CA GLU A 122 -19.42 -3.65 -3.15
C GLU A 122 -17.96 -3.57 -2.70
N ILE A 123 -17.03 -4.10 -3.50
CA ILE A 123 -15.58 -4.04 -3.25
C ILE A 123 -15.06 -2.62 -3.51
N GLU A 124 -15.52 -1.97 -4.59
CA GLU A 124 -15.14 -0.60 -5.00
C GLU A 124 -15.50 0.49 -3.97
N LYS A 125 -16.34 0.19 -2.97
CA LYS A 125 -16.60 1.10 -1.86
C LYS A 125 -15.34 1.41 -1.04
N TYR A 126 -14.38 0.50 -1.01
CA TYR A 126 -13.10 0.72 -0.31
C TYR A 126 -12.02 1.34 -1.19
N ALA A 127 -12.29 1.50 -2.49
CA ALA A 127 -11.30 2.02 -3.43
C ALA A 127 -11.00 3.50 -3.12
N LEU A 128 -9.72 3.82 -3.01
CA LEU A 128 -9.22 5.19 -2.99
C LEU A 128 -8.51 5.45 -4.33
N PRO A 129 -8.77 6.60 -4.99
CA PRO A 129 -8.08 6.98 -6.23
C PRO A 129 -6.56 6.88 -6.08
N GLU A 130 -5.88 6.40 -7.13
CA GLU A 130 -4.42 6.21 -7.19
C GLU A 130 -3.83 5.16 -6.22
N ILE A 131 -4.55 4.75 -5.17
CA ILE A 131 -4.11 3.72 -4.21
C ILE A 131 -4.51 2.35 -4.72
N SER A 132 -3.52 1.53 -5.10
CA SER A 132 -3.76 0.16 -5.60
C SER A 132 -4.69 0.08 -6.83
N GLU A 133 -4.97 1.20 -7.50
CA GLU A 133 -5.95 1.29 -8.59
C GLU A 133 -5.59 0.35 -9.75
N ASN A 134 -4.33 0.36 -10.19
CA ASN A 134 -3.87 -0.55 -11.24
C ASN A 134 -3.92 -2.03 -10.84
N ASN A 135 -3.76 -2.34 -9.55
CA ASN A 135 -3.83 -3.70 -9.06
C ASN A 135 -5.29 -4.17 -9.00
N HIS A 136 -6.19 -3.32 -8.52
CA HIS A 136 -7.62 -3.59 -8.44
C HIS A 136 -8.25 -3.71 -9.83
N LYS A 137 -7.83 -2.86 -10.77
CA LYS A 137 -8.29 -2.90 -12.16
C LYS A 137 -8.09 -4.26 -12.83
N LYS A 138 -7.07 -5.03 -12.44
CA LYS A 138 -6.87 -6.39 -12.97
C LYS A 138 -8.03 -7.33 -12.60
N LEU A 139 -8.59 -7.20 -11.40
CA LEU A 139 -9.77 -7.98 -10.99
C LEU A 139 -10.98 -7.55 -11.83
N ILE A 140 -11.22 -6.24 -11.97
CA ILE A 140 -12.31 -5.68 -12.77
C ILE A 140 -12.23 -6.13 -14.24
N ASP A 141 -11.05 -6.03 -14.85
CA ASP A 141 -10.83 -6.42 -16.24
C ASP A 141 -10.95 -7.95 -16.45
N THR A 142 -10.74 -8.74 -15.40
CA THR A 142 -10.92 -10.21 -15.45
C THR A 142 -12.41 -10.59 -15.35
N PHE A 143 -13.19 -9.81 -14.59
CA PHE A 143 -14.58 -10.08 -14.26
C PHE A 143 -15.51 -8.94 -14.75
N GLU A 144 -15.54 -8.75 -16.07
CA GLU A 144 -16.27 -7.64 -16.73
C GLU A 144 -17.80 -7.66 -16.48
N ASP A 145 -18.35 -8.82 -16.12
CA ASP A 145 -19.78 -8.99 -15.78
C ASP A 145 -20.15 -8.33 -14.43
N GLY A 146 -19.16 -7.83 -13.68
CA GLY A 146 -19.35 -7.05 -12.45
C GLY A 146 -19.48 -7.89 -11.17
N THR A 147 -19.29 -9.21 -11.25
CA THR A 147 -19.17 -10.10 -10.10
C THR A 147 -17.96 -11.03 -10.24
N ALA A 148 -17.36 -11.40 -9.11
CA ALA A 148 -16.29 -12.38 -9.04
C ALA A 148 -16.52 -13.35 -7.87
N PRO A 149 -16.13 -14.64 -7.99
CA PRO A 149 -16.11 -15.55 -6.85
C PRO A 149 -15.26 -14.99 -5.71
N LEU A 150 -15.66 -15.23 -4.46
CA LEU A 150 -14.93 -14.78 -3.27
C LEU A 150 -13.46 -15.24 -3.30
N ASP A 151 -13.18 -16.45 -3.77
CA ASP A 151 -11.80 -16.96 -3.88
C ASP A 151 -10.95 -16.15 -4.86
N GLU A 152 -11.55 -15.57 -5.91
CA GLU A 152 -10.86 -14.70 -6.87
C GLU A 152 -10.58 -13.31 -6.29
N VAL A 153 -11.43 -12.83 -5.38
CA VAL A 153 -11.15 -11.62 -4.59
C VAL A 153 -9.95 -11.85 -3.68
N VAL A 154 -9.88 -13.00 -3.00
CA VAL A 154 -8.73 -13.40 -2.17
C VAL A 154 -7.46 -13.55 -3.04
N ASN A 155 -7.59 -14.16 -4.23
CA ASN A 155 -6.49 -14.33 -5.17
C ASN A 155 -5.94 -12.97 -5.65
N ALA A 156 -6.81 -11.99 -5.95
CA ALA A 156 -6.39 -10.63 -6.31
C ALA A 156 -5.59 -9.96 -5.18
N MET A 157 -6.02 -10.10 -3.92
CA MET A 157 -5.28 -9.61 -2.75
C MET A 157 -3.85 -10.20 -2.69
N LEU A 158 -3.70 -11.50 -2.96
CA LEU A 158 -2.41 -12.20 -2.83
C LEU A 158 -1.48 -11.98 -4.04
N GLN A 159 -2.00 -12.14 -5.25
CA GLN A 159 -1.18 -12.12 -6.48
C GLN A 159 -0.91 -10.70 -6.98
N ASN A 160 -1.91 -9.82 -6.85
CA ASN A 160 -1.81 -8.46 -7.35
C ASN A 160 -1.49 -7.45 -6.25
N SER A 161 -1.44 -7.86 -4.97
CA SER A 161 -1.40 -6.92 -3.85
C SER A 161 -2.55 -5.91 -3.94
N ASP A 162 -3.74 -6.40 -4.30
CA ASP A 162 -4.94 -5.56 -4.39
C ASP A 162 -5.44 -5.20 -3.00
N LEU A 163 -5.16 -3.96 -2.59
CA LEU A 163 -5.52 -3.44 -1.27
C LEU A 163 -7.03 -3.19 -1.13
N VAL A 164 -7.74 -3.01 -2.24
CA VAL A 164 -9.21 -2.81 -2.21
C VAL A 164 -9.90 -4.14 -1.86
N SER A 165 -9.44 -5.22 -2.49
CA SER A 165 -9.86 -6.59 -2.16
C SER A 165 -9.48 -6.98 -0.72
N ALA A 166 -8.32 -6.53 -0.24
CA ALA A 166 -7.90 -6.75 1.15
C ALA A 166 -8.87 -6.11 2.16
N ASP A 167 -9.28 -4.86 1.92
CA ASP A 167 -10.22 -4.15 2.79
C ASP A 167 -11.61 -4.79 2.79
N TYR A 168 -12.11 -5.16 1.60
CA TYR A 168 -13.35 -5.92 1.50
C TYR A 168 -13.27 -7.21 2.33
N LEU A 169 -12.19 -7.97 2.18
CA LEU A 169 -11.99 -9.21 2.91
C LEU A 169 -11.89 -8.98 4.42
N TRP A 170 -11.19 -7.94 4.88
CA TRP A 170 -11.09 -7.60 6.30
C TRP A 170 -12.47 -7.43 6.95
N PHE A 171 -13.36 -6.67 6.31
CA PHE A 171 -14.72 -6.49 6.82
C PHE A 171 -15.61 -7.73 6.65
N ARG A 172 -15.37 -8.54 5.61
CA ARG A 172 -16.09 -9.80 5.40
C ARG A 172 -15.75 -10.83 6.49
N LEU A 173 -14.49 -10.92 6.88
CA LEU A 173 -14.01 -11.84 7.93
C LEU A 173 -14.43 -11.39 9.33
N GLY A 174 -14.54 -10.08 9.54
CA GLY A 174 -15.06 -9.49 10.78
C GLY A 174 -13.97 -9.23 11.81
N GLU A 175 -14.05 -8.06 12.44
CA GLU A 175 -13.05 -7.56 13.38
C GLU A 175 -12.82 -8.49 14.59
N ASP A 176 -13.89 -9.01 15.18
CA ASP A 176 -13.80 -9.91 16.34
C ASP A 176 -13.05 -11.19 16.02
N ASN A 177 -13.28 -11.75 14.82
CA ASN A 177 -12.57 -12.93 14.34
C ASN A 177 -11.09 -12.63 14.09
N MET A 178 -10.77 -11.48 13.49
CA MET A 178 -9.39 -11.04 13.30
C MET A 178 -8.66 -10.84 14.62
N ARG A 179 -9.30 -10.23 15.63
CA ARG A 179 -8.71 -10.06 16.97
C ARG A 179 -8.48 -11.42 17.64
N ALA A 180 -9.45 -12.34 17.55
CA ALA A 180 -9.31 -13.69 18.07
C ALA A 180 -8.18 -14.50 17.40
N LEU A 181 -7.99 -14.34 16.08
CA LEU A 181 -6.85 -14.93 15.36
C LEU A 181 -5.53 -14.40 15.91
N MET A 182 -5.39 -13.08 16.06
CA MET A 182 -4.15 -12.46 16.54
C MET A 182 -3.82 -12.87 17.98
N ASP A 183 -4.83 -12.99 18.84
CA ASP A 183 -4.69 -13.53 20.19
C ASP A 183 -4.23 -15.01 20.17
N THR A 184 -4.82 -15.82 19.30
CA THR A 184 -4.48 -17.25 19.14
C THR A 184 -3.04 -17.44 18.67
N LEU A 185 -2.57 -16.57 17.78
CA LEU A 185 -1.19 -16.57 17.28
C LEU A 185 -0.20 -15.90 18.25
N ALA A 186 -0.68 -15.35 19.37
CA ALA A 186 0.12 -14.57 20.32
C ALA A 186 0.91 -13.43 19.66
N MET A 187 0.31 -12.80 18.63
CA MET A 187 0.95 -11.72 17.90
C MET A 187 0.92 -10.42 18.71
N PRO A 188 1.96 -9.57 18.61
CA PRO A 188 1.92 -8.26 19.23
C PRO A 188 0.84 -7.40 18.59
N GLU A 189 0.28 -6.48 19.37
CA GLU A 189 -0.77 -5.55 18.91
C GLU A 189 -0.35 -4.78 17.66
N SER A 190 0.93 -4.39 17.54
CA SER A 190 1.50 -3.70 16.38
C SER A 190 1.48 -4.50 15.06
N ALA A 191 1.17 -5.80 15.11
CA ALA A 191 1.02 -6.64 13.93
C ALA A 191 -0.44 -6.77 13.47
N PHE A 192 -1.40 -6.20 14.20
CA PHE A 192 -2.82 -6.30 13.87
C PHE A 192 -3.09 -5.73 12.46
N PRO A 193 -3.66 -6.53 11.53
CA PRO A 193 -4.00 -6.04 10.21
C PRO A 193 -5.12 -4.99 10.31
N ILE A 194 -4.93 -3.86 9.64
CA ILE A 194 -5.92 -2.77 9.57
C ILE A 194 -6.31 -2.52 8.10
N PRO A 195 -7.53 -2.06 7.82
CA PRO A 195 -7.92 -1.68 6.46
C PRO A 195 -6.99 -0.59 5.89
N PHE A 196 -6.47 -0.82 4.69
CA PHE A 196 -5.56 0.08 3.99
C PHE A 196 -6.23 1.42 3.67
N SER A 197 -7.49 1.43 3.23
CA SER A 197 -8.22 2.67 2.97
C SER A 197 -8.27 3.55 4.22
N GLY A 198 -8.58 2.94 5.37
CA GLY A 198 -8.57 3.59 6.67
C GLY A 198 -7.20 4.13 7.06
N MET A 199 -6.14 3.35 6.84
CA MET A 199 -4.76 3.77 7.09
C MET A 199 -4.38 4.97 6.21
N TYR A 200 -4.58 4.87 4.89
CA TYR A 200 -4.25 5.93 3.93
C TYR A 200 -5.03 7.21 4.19
N MET A 201 -6.33 7.11 4.55
CA MET A 201 -7.10 8.27 4.98
C MET A 201 -6.50 8.87 6.26
N ARG A 202 -6.17 8.06 7.26
CA ARG A 202 -5.67 8.54 8.57
C ARG A 202 -4.35 9.29 8.47
N ILE A 203 -3.47 8.89 7.55
CA ILE A 203 -2.18 9.55 7.32
C ILE A 203 -2.28 10.73 6.34
N ASN A 204 -3.42 10.92 5.67
CA ASN A 204 -3.63 12.03 4.74
C ASN A 204 -3.88 13.34 5.51
N PRO A 205 -2.99 14.35 5.42
CA PRO A 205 -3.08 15.60 6.18
C PRO A 205 -4.21 16.53 5.71
N SER A 206 -4.74 16.33 4.50
CA SER A 206 -5.89 17.08 4.00
C SER A 206 -7.21 16.57 4.59
N LEU A 207 -7.23 15.30 5.01
CA LEU A 207 -8.40 14.67 5.64
C LEU A 207 -8.34 14.70 7.17
N ASN A 208 -7.14 14.67 7.75
CA ASN A 208 -6.94 14.48 9.18
C ASN A 208 -5.80 15.36 9.74
N ASP A 209 -5.87 15.69 11.03
CA ASP A 209 -4.70 16.19 11.76
C ASP A 209 -3.70 15.02 11.94
N THR A 210 -2.50 15.17 11.38
CA THR A 210 -1.44 14.16 11.39
C THR A 210 -0.32 14.48 12.38
N SER A 211 -0.45 15.56 13.15
CA SER A 211 0.58 16.01 14.08
C SER A 211 0.85 15.04 15.24
N ASP A 212 -0.13 14.18 15.56
CA ASP A 212 -0.08 13.20 16.63
C ASP A 212 0.44 11.82 16.19
N LEU A 213 0.64 11.56 14.89
CA LEU A 213 1.04 10.25 14.36
C LEU A 213 2.34 9.71 14.97
N LYS A 214 3.22 10.61 15.43
CA LYS A 214 4.52 10.24 16.04
C LYS A 214 4.40 9.74 17.48
N VAL A 215 3.27 9.98 18.14
CA VAL A 215 3.08 9.72 19.58
C VAL A 215 1.80 8.95 19.89
N ILE A 216 0.88 8.81 18.93
CA ILE A 216 -0.35 8.05 19.09
C ILE A 216 -0.04 6.56 19.31
N PRO A 217 -0.66 5.90 20.31
CA PRO A 217 -0.55 4.45 20.45
C PRO A 217 -1.12 3.74 19.21
N PHE A 218 -0.46 2.66 18.78
CA PHE A 218 -0.89 1.90 17.60
C PHE A 218 -2.35 1.45 17.70
N SER A 219 -2.80 1.02 18.87
CA SER A 219 -4.20 0.63 19.13
C SER A 219 -5.20 1.72 18.77
N THR A 220 -4.90 2.95 19.16
CA THR A 220 -5.75 4.11 18.88
C THR A 220 -5.72 4.46 17.39
N PHE A 221 -4.54 4.39 16.76
CA PHE A 221 -4.41 4.57 15.32
C PHE A 221 -5.20 3.51 14.54
N ALA A 222 -5.11 2.24 14.95
CA ALA A 222 -5.80 1.11 14.34
C ALA A 222 -7.32 1.28 14.43
N ASP A 223 -7.84 1.59 15.62
CA ASP A 223 -9.29 1.81 15.81
C ASP A 223 -9.80 2.99 14.95
N GLN A 224 -9.02 4.07 14.84
CA GLN A 224 -9.36 5.22 13.98
C GLN A 224 -9.34 4.86 12.49
N ALA A 225 -8.36 4.06 12.05
CA ALA A 225 -8.28 3.57 10.67
C ALA A 225 -9.48 2.67 10.34
N ILE A 226 -9.82 1.72 11.23
CA ILE A 226 -10.97 0.83 11.07
C ILE A 226 -12.28 1.61 11.00
N GLN A 227 -12.46 2.61 11.86
CA GLN A 227 -13.64 3.48 11.85
C GLN A 227 -13.73 4.31 10.56
N SER A 228 -12.61 4.83 10.08
CA SER A 228 -12.53 5.56 8.81
C SER A 228 -12.93 4.69 7.64
N ALA A 229 -12.40 3.48 7.53
CA ALA A 229 -12.74 2.53 6.46
C ALA A 229 -14.20 2.06 6.54
N ARG A 230 -14.72 1.86 7.77
CA ARG A 230 -16.14 1.52 7.98
C ARG A 230 -17.05 2.63 7.49
N ARG A 231 -16.73 3.88 7.85
CA ARG A 231 -17.46 5.05 7.38
C ARG A 231 -17.35 5.20 5.87
N LEU A 232 -16.17 4.99 5.29
CA LEU A 232 -15.96 5.02 3.84
C LEU A 232 -16.93 4.09 3.11
N LYS A 233 -17.16 2.88 3.63
CA LYS A 233 -18.12 1.94 3.06
C LYS A 233 -19.58 2.33 3.30
N ASP A 234 -19.92 2.77 4.51
CA ASP A 234 -21.31 2.87 4.96
C ASP A 234 -21.96 4.25 4.66
N ASP A 235 -21.16 5.28 4.39
CA ASP A 235 -21.60 6.67 4.15
C ASP A 235 -21.21 7.11 2.72
N PRO A 236 -22.15 7.06 1.75
CA PRO A 236 -21.87 7.39 0.34
C PRO A 236 -21.41 8.84 0.13
N ASP A 237 -21.96 9.80 0.89
CA ASP A 237 -21.57 11.22 0.78
C ASP A 237 -20.12 11.40 1.24
N PHE A 238 -19.74 10.71 2.32
CA PHE A 238 -18.36 10.68 2.79
C PHE A 238 -17.44 9.93 1.82
N ASN A 239 -17.91 8.85 1.18
CA ASN A 239 -17.16 8.14 0.15
C ASN A 239 -16.79 9.06 -1.02
N GLU A 240 -17.79 9.77 -1.56
CA GLU A 240 -17.61 10.72 -2.66
C GLU A 240 -16.64 11.84 -2.26
N GLN A 241 -16.86 12.46 -1.09
CA GLN A 241 -15.97 13.50 -0.57
C GLN A 241 -14.51 13.03 -0.44
N VAL A 242 -14.27 11.83 0.09
CA VAL A 242 -12.92 11.29 0.24
C VAL A 242 -12.29 11.03 -1.14
N LYS A 243 -13.05 10.46 -2.09
CA LYS A 243 -12.54 10.21 -3.44
C LYS A 243 -12.19 11.51 -4.15
N GLU A 244 -13.06 12.52 -4.10
CA GLU A 244 -12.75 13.85 -4.62
C GLU A 244 -11.47 14.43 -4.00
N GLN A 245 -11.30 14.30 -2.68
CA GLN A 245 -10.07 14.75 -2.01
C GLN A 245 -8.83 14.03 -2.54
N PHE A 246 -8.87 12.71 -2.73
CA PHE A 246 -7.74 11.94 -3.27
C PHE A 246 -7.45 12.25 -4.74
N GLU A 247 -8.45 12.62 -5.54
CA GLU A 247 -8.27 13.07 -6.92
C GLU A 247 -7.68 14.49 -7.01
N GLU A 248 -8.08 15.40 -6.12
CA GLU A 248 -7.57 16.77 -6.05
C GLU A 248 -6.14 16.83 -5.49
N ASP A 249 -5.88 16.06 -4.44
CA ASP A 249 -4.58 15.94 -3.76
C ASP A 249 -3.83 14.69 -4.22
N ARG A 250 -3.48 14.64 -5.52
CA ARG A 250 -2.61 13.61 -6.12
C ARG A 250 -1.38 13.36 -5.25
N LEU A 251 -1.50 12.36 -4.37
CA LEU A 251 -0.58 12.06 -3.28
C LEU A 251 0.18 13.31 -2.81
N SER A 252 -0.51 14.24 -2.14
CA SER A 252 0.09 15.45 -1.52
C SER A 252 1.12 15.14 -0.40
N LEU A 253 1.61 13.90 -0.33
CA LEU A 253 2.73 13.47 0.50
C LEU A 253 3.97 13.34 -0.38
N THR A 254 4.94 14.20 -0.13
CA THR A 254 6.33 13.90 -0.47
C THR A 254 6.79 12.64 0.28
N PHE A 255 7.76 11.90 -0.25
CA PHE A 255 8.38 10.78 0.48
C PHE A 255 8.86 11.19 1.90
N MET A 256 9.22 12.46 2.07
CA MET A 256 9.61 13.03 3.37
C MET A 256 8.44 13.22 4.35
N GLN A 257 7.21 13.36 3.87
CA GLN A 257 5.99 13.44 4.69
C GLN A 257 5.42 12.05 5.03
N GLU A 258 5.78 11.01 4.27
CA GLU A 258 5.43 9.61 4.58
C GLU A 258 6.30 8.99 5.70
N ARG A 259 7.39 9.65 6.09
CA ARG A 259 8.40 9.18 7.06
C ARG A 259 8.20 9.74 8.48
#